data_AF-A0A950M7U2-F1
#
_entry.id   AF-A0A950M7U2-F1
#
_cell.length_a   1.000
_cell.length_b   1.000
_cell.length_c   1.000
_cell.angle_alpha   90.00
_cell.angle_beta   90.00
_cell.angle_gamma   90.00
#
_symmetry.space_group_name_H-M   'P 1'
#
loop_
_entity.id
_entity.type
_entity.pdbx_description
1 polymer ?
#
loop_
_entity_poly.entity_id
_entity_poly.type
_entity_poly.pdbx_seq_one_letter_code
_entity_poly.pdbx_strand_id
1 'polypeptide(L)'
;MHMLYNSPSFIVVQFDVQVEAARPTELLQANPELQLRRGGFEIVDKFARKEIFIEGALAKQFEEGVTALIESEPSEEEIDDFIEAYANLGNQPVVMH
;
A
#
# COMPACT_ATOMS: atom_id res chain seq x y z
N MET A 1 7.48 -3.38 7.44
CA MET A 1 7.84 -2.05 6.89
C MET A 1 8.97 -2.24 5.89
N HIS A 2 8.66 -2.18 4.61
CA HIS A 2 9.60 -2.32 3.49
C HIS A 2 9.36 -1.19 2.49
N MET A 3 10.37 -0.34 2.24
CA MET A 3 10.25 0.74 1.27
C MET A 3 10.30 0.16 -0.15
N LEU A 4 9.27 0.46 -0.94
CA LEU A 4 9.12 -0.02 -2.32
C LEU A 4 9.50 1.04 -3.35
N TYR A 5 9.28 2.31 -3.03
CA TYR A 5 9.51 3.41 -3.97
C TYR A 5 9.83 4.72 -3.24
N ASN A 6 10.67 5.54 -3.86
CA ASN A 6 11.12 6.82 -3.31
C ASN A 6 11.58 7.77 -4.44
N SER A 7 10.67 8.60 -4.93
CA SER A 7 10.94 9.67 -5.91
C SER A 7 11.04 11.04 -5.22
N PRO A 8 11.35 12.14 -5.93
CA PRO A 8 11.22 13.48 -5.36
C PRO A 8 9.81 13.82 -4.86
N SER A 9 8.78 13.18 -5.42
CA SER A 9 7.36 13.45 -5.15
C SER A 9 6.78 12.55 -4.06
N PHE A 10 7.06 11.24 -4.14
CA PHE A 10 6.36 10.24 -3.34
C PHE A 10 7.30 9.27 -2.61
N ILE A 11 6.81 8.69 -1.52
CA ILE A 11 7.36 7.49 -0.87
C ILE A 11 6.25 6.44 -0.81
N VAL A 12 6.59 5.19 -1.12
CA VAL A 12 5.70 4.05 -0.88
C VAL A 12 6.38 3.05 0.05
N VAL A 13 5.72 2.72 1.14
CA VAL A 13 6.18 1.72 2.12
C VAL A 13 5.13 0.63 2.25
N GLN A 14 5.54 -0.62 2.09
CA GLN A 14 4.71 -1.77 2.39
C GLN A 14 4.82 -2.14 3.88
N PHE A 15 3.70 -2.47 4.49
CA PHE A 15 3.65 -2.95 5.86
C PHE A 15 2.77 -4.18 6.00
N ASP A 16 3.17 -5.08 6.89
CA ASP A 16 2.35 -6.22 7.25
C ASP A 16 1.46 -5.83 8.41
N VAL A 17 0.14 -5.92 8.24
CA VAL A 17 -0.78 -5.87 9.38
C VAL A 17 -0.91 -7.29 9.92
N GLN A 18 -0.34 -7.53 11.09
CA GLN A 18 -0.66 -8.73 11.84
C GLN A 18 -2.06 -8.57 12.39
N VAL A 19 -3.04 -9.14 11.70
CA VAL A 19 -4.36 -9.31 12.28
C VAL A 19 -4.22 -10.36 13.36
N GLU A 20 -4.15 -9.93 14.62
CA GLU A 20 -4.20 -10.82 15.77
C GLU A 20 -5.61 -11.43 15.80
N ALA A 21 -5.79 -12.50 15.04
CA ALA A 21 -7.05 -13.21 14.99
C ALA A 21 -7.34 -13.69 16.42
N ALA A 22 -8.31 -13.07 17.07
CA ALA A 22 -8.87 -13.56 18.33
C ALA A 22 -9.27 -15.02 18.12
N ARG A 23 -8.41 -15.95 18.57
CA ARG A 23 -8.43 -17.40 18.29
C ARG A 23 -9.01 -17.76 16.90
N PRO A 24 -8.16 -18.06 15.89
CA PRO A 24 -8.64 -18.49 14.59
C PRO A 24 -9.70 -19.57 14.74
N THR A 25 -10.92 -19.30 14.28
CA THR A 25 -11.96 -20.32 14.22
C THR A 25 -11.47 -21.49 13.37
N GLU A 26 -11.98 -22.71 13.59
CA GLU A 26 -11.57 -23.90 12.84
C GLU A 26 -11.63 -23.69 11.30
N LEU A 27 -12.54 -22.81 10.83
CA LEU A 27 -12.63 -22.37 9.43
C LEU A 27 -11.42 -21.57 8.93
N LEU A 28 -10.84 -20.71 9.76
CA LEU A 28 -9.61 -19.94 9.46
C LEU A 28 -8.35 -20.80 9.62
N GLN A 29 -8.41 -21.86 10.44
CA GLN A 29 -7.32 -22.84 10.55
C GLN A 29 -7.29 -23.79 9.35
N ALA A 30 -8.47 -24.24 8.89
CA ALA A 30 -8.61 -25.09 7.72
C ALA A 30 -8.33 -24.36 6.39
N ASN A 31 -8.44 -23.03 6.38
CA ASN A 31 -8.15 -22.19 5.22
C ASN A 31 -7.13 -21.09 5.61
N PRO A 32 -5.83 -21.41 5.62
CA PRO A 32 -4.77 -20.44 5.91
C PRO A 32 -4.80 -19.22 4.96
N GLU A 33 -5.35 -19.37 3.76
CA GLU A 33 -5.53 -18.30 2.78
C GLU A 33 -6.59 -17.26 3.21
N LEU A 34 -7.51 -17.66 4.10
CA LEU A 34 -8.45 -16.73 4.76
C LEU A 34 -7.81 -16.00 5.96
N GLN A 35 -6.67 -16.47 6.46
CA GLN A 35 -5.81 -15.68 7.35
C GLN A 35 -5.18 -14.59 6.50
N LEU A 36 -5.99 -13.57 6.22
CA LEU A 36 -5.63 -12.44 5.39
C LEU A 36 -4.44 -11.75 6.07
N ARG A 37 -3.22 -12.08 5.63
CA ARG A 37 -2.08 -11.16 5.73
C ARG A 37 -2.49 -9.96 4.90
N ARG A 38 -3.20 -9.03 5.51
CA ARG A 38 -3.56 -7.75 4.91
C ARG A 38 -2.29 -6.94 4.92
N GLY A 39 -1.43 -7.17 3.94
CA GLY A 39 -0.40 -6.21 3.61
C GLY A 39 -1.10 -4.89 3.29
N GLY A 40 -0.58 -3.79 3.83
CA GLY A 40 -1.00 -2.44 3.50
C GLY A 40 0.17 -1.68 2.88
N PHE A 41 -0.16 -0.53 2.30
CA PHE A 41 0.84 0.41 1.84
C PHE A 41 0.59 1.77 2.47
N GLU A 42 1.67 2.44 2.81
CA GLU A 42 1.69 3.84 3.17
C GLU A 42 2.24 4.61 1.98
N ILE A 43 1.47 5.57 1.50
CA ILE A 43 1.87 6.48 0.42
C ILE A 43 2.02 7.87 1.03
N VAL A 44 3.20 8.46 0.88
CA VAL A 44 3.51 9.81 1.38
C VAL A 44 3.73 10.74 0.20
N ASP A 45 2.92 11.79 0.12
CA ASP A 45 3.12 12.94 -0.77
C ASP A 45 4.02 13.97 -0.06
N LYS A 46 5.23 14.16 -0.57
CA LYS A 46 6.24 15.06 -0.01
C LYS A 46 5.89 16.53 -0.22
N PHE A 47 5.20 16.86 -1.31
CA PHE A 47 4.83 18.24 -1.65
C PHE A 47 3.62 18.70 -0.84
N ALA A 48 2.56 17.89 -0.81
CA ALA A 48 1.37 18.20 -0.02
C ALA A 48 1.57 17.95 1.47
N ARG A 49 2.62 17.21 1.85
CA ARG A 49 2.90 16.74 3.22
C ARG A 49 1.70 15.97 3.78
N LYS A 50 1.15 15.09 2.94
CA LYS A 50 0.02 14.23 3.26
C LYS A 50 0.42 12.77 3.10
N GLU A 51 -0.32 11.91 3.78
CA GLU A 51 -0.19 10.46 3.65
C GLU A 51 -1.55 9.77 3.56
N ILE A 52 -1.52 8.55 3.04
CA ILE A 52 -2.63 7.62 3.06
C ILE A 52 -2.12 6.21 3.37
N PHE A 53 -2.85 5.53 4.25
CA PHE A 53 -2.71 4.11 4.47
C PHE A 53 -3.78 3.38 3.62
N ILE A 54 -3.33 2.53 2.71
CA ILE A 54 -4.21 1.68 1.90
C ILE A 54 -4.13 0.24 2.39
N GLU A 55 -5.29 -0.38 2.57
CA GLU A 55 -5.42 -1.73 3.13
C GLU A 55 -6.54 -2.52 2.42
N GLY A 56 -6.56 -3.83 2.63
CA GLY A 56 -7.64 -4.71 2.16
C GLY A 56 -7.78 -4.71 0.63
N ALA A 57 -9.02 -4.53 0.13
CA ALA A 57 -9.29 -4.58 -1.30
C ALA A 57 -8.62 -3.44 -2.09
N LEU A 58 -8.36 -2.29 -1.45
CA LEU A 58 -7.67 -1.18 -2.11
C LEU A 58 -6.17 -1.46 -2.22
N ALA A 59 -5.55 -2.01 -1.17
CA ALA A 59 -4.16 -2.45 -1.22
C ALA A 59 -3.92 -3.53 -2.30
N LYS A 60 -4.85 -4.48 -2.43
CA LYS A 60 -4.77 -5.50 -3.48
C LYS A 60 -4.82 -4.90 -4.90
N GLN A 61 -5.73 -3.95 -5.14
CA GLN A 61 -5.80 -3.25 -6.43
C GLN A 61 -4.54 -2.43 -6.72
N PHE A 62 -3.97 -1.79 -5.70
CA PHE A 62 -2.71 -1.08 -5.82
C PHE A 62 -1.57 -2.02 -6.21
N GLU A 63 -1.43 -3.16 -5.53
CA GLU A 63 -0.41 -4.18 -5.83
C GLU A 63 -0.53 -4.74 -7.26
N GLU A 64 -1.75 -5.06 -7.69
CA GLU A 64 -2.04 -5.52 -9.06
C GLU A 64 -1.68 -4.43 -10.09
N GLY A 65 -2.02 -3.17 -9.81
CA GLY A 65 -1.70 -2.03 -10.67
C GLY A 65 -0.20 -1.75 -10.78
N VAL A 66 0.54 -1.78 -9.66
CA VAL A 66 2.00 -1.62 -9.66
C VAL A 66 2.67 -2.77 -10.43
N THR A 67 2.21 -4.00 -10.24
CA THR A 67 2.77 -5.17 -10.94
C THR A 67 2.61 -5.03 -12.45
N ALA A 68 1.39 -4.71 -12.92
CA ALA A 68 1.12 -4.49 -14.33
C ALA A 68 1.90 -3.30 -14.91
N LEU A 69 2.06 -2.22 -14.13
CA LEU A 69 2.82 -1.05 -14.54
C LEU A 69 4.30 -1.40 -14.73
N ILE A 70 4.91 -2.12 -13.79
CA ILE A 70 6.32 -2.52 -13.86
C ILE A 70 6.61 -3.41 -15.08
N GLU A 71 5.68 -4.27 -15.48
CA GLU A 71 5.82 -5.12 -16.68
C GLU A 71 6.00 -4.30 -17.97
N SER A 72 5.55 -3.04 -18.00
CA SER A 72 5.72 -2.13 -19.14
C SER A 72 7.01 -1.31 -19.14
N GLU A 73 7.96 -1.57 -18.22
CA GLU A 73 9.17 -0.76 -18.03
C GLU A 73 8.84 0.76 -17.91
N PRO A 74 8.05 1.14 -16.90
CA PRO A 74 7.49 2.47 -16.79
C PRO A 74 8.57 3.50 -16.43
N SER A 75 8.38 4.73 -16.88
CA SER A 75 9.18 5.87 -16.45
C SER A 75 8.84 6.30 -15.02
N GLU A 76 9.71 7.10 -14.40
CA GLU A 76 9.46 7.66 -13.07
C GLU A 76 8.17 8.49 -13.03
N GLU A 77 7.91 9.26 -14.09
CA GLU A 77 6.71 10.08 -14.24
C GLU A 77 5.43 9.23 -14.27
N GLU A 78 5.43 8.11 -15.00
CA GLU A 78 4.28 7.20 -15.05
C GLU A 78 4.01 6.52 -13.71
N ILE A 79 5.06 6.22 -12.94
CA ILE A 79 4.93 5.69 -11.58
C ILE A 79 4.36 6.77 -10.64
N ASP A 80 4.88 8.00 -10.71
CA ASP A 80 4.40 9.13 -9.92
C ASP A 80 2.93 9.44 -10.24
N ASP A 81 2.53 9.47 -11.51
CA ASP A 81 1.13 9.68 -11.95
C ASP A 81 0.19 8.58 -11.41
N PHE A 82 0.64 7.32 -11.45
CA PHE A 82 -0.11 6.21 -10.90
C PHE A 82 -0.27 6.34 -9.37
N ILE A 83 0.80 6.67 -8.65
CA ILE A 83 0.78 6.84 -7.19
C ILE A 83 -0.09 8.03 -6.79
N GLU A 84 -0.04 9.14 -7.54
CA GLU A 84 -0.82 10.35 -7.29
C GLU A 84 -2.32 10.06 -7.24
N ALA A 85 -2.81 9.17 -8.11
CA ALA A 85 -4.22 8.76 -8.13
C ALA A 85 -4.68 8.15 -6.79
N TYR A 86 -3.80 7.42 -6.09
CA TYR A 86 -4.08 6.86 -4.76
C TYR A 86 -3.81 7.88 -3.65
N ALA A 87 -2.74 8.67 -3.76
CA ALA A 87 -2.39 9.70 -2.78
C ALA A 87 -3.52 10.72 -2.59
N ASN A 88 -4.19 11.11 -3.69
CA ASN A 88 -5.30 12.06 -3.69
C ASN A 88 -6.57 11.56 -2.98
N LEU A 89 -6.68 10.25 -2.71
CA LEU A 89 -7.78 9.70 -1.90
C LEU A 89 -7.62 10.05 -0.41
N GLY A 90 -6.40 10.33 0.03
CA GLY A 90 -6.05 10.61 1.41
C GLY A 90 -5.93 12.10 1.70
N ASN A 91 -6.22 12.48 2.95
CA ASN A 91 -6.04 13.85 3.41
C ASN A 91 -5.37 13.93 4.79
N GLN A 92 -4.74 12.85 5.25
CA GLN A 92 -4.08 12.83 6.55
C GLN A 92 -2.75 13.60 6.44
N PRO A 93 -2.47 14.56 7.33
CA PRO A 93 -1.16 15.21 7.38
C PRO A 93 -0.09 14.22 7.83
N VAL A 94 1.11 14.30 7.24
CA VAL A 94 2.25 13.48 7.67
C VAL A 94 2.64 13.87 9.10
N VAL A 95 2.62 12.90 10.00
CA VAL A 95 3.18 13.04 11.35
C VAL A 95 4.60 12.47 11.31
N MET A 96 5.55 13.13 11.99
CA MET A 96 6.91 12.60 12.11
C MET A 96 6.85 11.25 12.83
N HIS A 97 7.17 10.15 12.13
CA HIS A 97 7.35 8.81 12.70
C HIS A 97 8.72 8.65 13.38
#